data_AF-A0A2V8YY52-F1
#
_entry.id   AF-A0A2V8YY52-F1
#
_cell.length_a   1.000
_cell.length_b   1.000
_cell.length_c   1.000
_cell.angle_alpha   90.00
_cell.angle_beta   90.00
_cell.angle_gamma   90.00
#
_symmetry.space_group_name_H-M   'P 1'
#
loop_
_entity.id
_entity.type
_entity.pdbx_description
1 polymer ?
#
loop_
_entity_poly.entity_id
_entity_poly.type
_entity_poly.pdbx_seq_one_letter_code
_entity_poly.pdbx_strand_id
1 'polypeptide(L)' 'MVSFTDGQVTLRWRDSADRSKQKLLSLPVGEFLSRFLLHLLPQGFVRIRHFGFLAGRRHAKLLPLCFQLLGAAQQPPH' A
#
# COMPACT_ATOMS: atom_id res chain seq x y z
N MET A 1 7.44 19.04 -7.50
CA MET A 1 7.45 19.87 -6.27
C MET A 1 7.04 21.26 -6.70
N VAL A 2 6.04 21.86 -6.07
CA VAL A 2 5.39 23.10 -6.57
C VAL A 2 5.95 24.33 -5.86
N SER A 3 6.25 24.24 -4.56
CA SER A 3 6.99 25.27 -3.81
C SER A 3 7.52 24.73 -2.48
N PHE A 4 8.52 25.43 -1.91
CA PHE A 4 9.02 25.23 -0.55
C PHE A 4 9.18 26.60 0.11
N THR A 5 8.45 26.85 1.18
CA THR A 5 8.43 28.16 1.85
C THR A 5 8.19 27.93 3.35
N ASP A 6 8.93 28.61 4.22
CA ASP A 6 8.76 28.58 5.68
C ASP A 6 8.68 27.17 6.30
N GLY A 7 9.49 26.23 5.80
CA GLY A 7 9.50 24.85 6.29
C GLY A 7 8.27 24.02 5.88
N GLN A 8 7.45 24.54 4.96
CA GLN A 8 6.31 23.85 4.35
C GLN A 8 6.63 23.46 2.90
N VAL A 9 6.31 22.22 2.55
CA VAL A 9 6.48 21.66 1.20
C VAL A 9 5.12 21.54 0.55
N THR A 10 4.93 22.18 -0.61
CA THR A 10 3.69 22.07 -1.40
C THR A 10 3.88 21.09 -2.56
N LEU A 11 3.04 20.06 -2.57
CA LEU A 11 3.08 18.93 -3.50
C LEU A 11 1.78 18.87 -4.29
N ARG A 12 1.86 18.39 -5.52
CA ARG A 12 0.67 18.03 -6.29
C ARG A 12 0.35 16.57 -6.04
N TRP A 13 -0.80 16.30 -5.43
CA TRP A 13 -1.25 14.97 -5.07
C TRP A 13 -2.48 14.57 -5.89
N ARG A 14 -2.60 13.27 -6.20
CA ARG A 14 -3.79 12.69 -6.83
C ARG A 14 -4.68 12.11 -5.76
N ASP A 15 -5.82 12.75 -5.53
CA ASP A 15 -6.81 12.29 -4.57
C ASP A 15 -7.51 11.04 -5.11
N SER A 16 -7.19 9.88 -4.56
CA SER A 16 -7.75 8.60 -5.00
C SER A 16 -9.17 8.39 -4.46
N ALA A 17 -9.59 9.12 -3.43
CA ALA A 17 -10.96 9.11 -2.93
C ALA A 17 -11.87 10.03 -3.74
N ASP A 18 -11.31 11.14 -4.26
CA ASP A 18 -12.07 12.16 -5.01
C ASP A 18 -11.77 12.12 -6.53
N ARG A 19 -12.15 11.00 -7.16
CA ARG A 19 -12.11 10.79 -8.62
C ARG A 19 -10.77 11.12 -9.31
N SER A 20 -9.64 10.88 -8.64
CA SER A 20 -8.30 11.15 -9.20
C SER A 20 -8.04 12.62 -9.55
N LYS A 21 -8.75 13.56 -8.92
CA LYS A 21 -8.48 15.00 -9.11
C LYS A 21 -7.10 15.36 -8.57
N GLN A 22 -6.43 16.27 -9.27
CA GLN A 22 -5.13 16.77 -8.84
C GLN A 22 -5.32 17.97 -7.93
N LYS A 23 -4.89 17.84 -6.68
CA LYS A 23 -4.96 18.89 -5.65
C LYS A 23 -3.56 19.26 -5.19
N LEU A 24 -3.42 20.46 -4.64
CA LEU A 24 -2.21 20.89 -3.95
C LEU A 24 -2.33 20.53 -2.47
N LEU A 25 -1.26 19.97 -1.92
CA LEU A 25 -1.14 19.56 -0.53
C LEU A 25 0.12 20.18 0.06
N SER A 26 -0.04 21.04 1.06
CA SER A 26 1.06 21.62 1.82
C SER A 26 1.28 20.81 3.09
N LEU A 27 2.51 20.39 3.33
CA LEU A 27 2.92 19.52 4.44
C LEU A 27 4.16 20.10 5.14
N PRO A 28 4.30 19.92 6.46
CA PRO A 28 5.56 20.21 7.14
C PRO A 28 6.73 19.44 6.52
N VAL A 29 7.90 20.06 6.45
CA VAL A 29 9.10 19.45 5.86
C VAL A 29 9.46 18.12 6.52
N GLY A 30 9.31 18.00 7.85
CA GLY A 30 9.59 16.76 8.57
C GLY A 30 8.62 15.63 8.19
N GLU A 31 7.34 15.96 8.00
CA GLU A 31 6.33 15.03 7.52
C GLU A 31 6.58 14.61 6.07
N PHE A 32 6.97 15.56 5.22
CA PHE A 32 7.36 15.26 3.85
C PHE A 32 8.54 14.30 3.80
N LEU A 33 9.61 14.59 4.55
CA LEU A 33 10.81 13.76 4.58
C LEU A 33 10.51 12.36 5.10
N SER A 34 9.73 12.23 6.17
CA SER A 34 9.34 10.93 6.73
C SER A 34 8.57 10.10 5.70
N ARG A 35 7.59 10.70 5.01
CA ARG A 35 6.82 10.02 3.95
C ARG A 35 7.71 9.67 2.74
N PHE A 36 8.61 10.56 2.35
CA PHE A 36 9.51 10.36 1.22
C PHE A 36 10.52 9.23 1.49
N LEU A 37 11.08 9.17 2.70
CA LEU A 37 12.00 8.11 3.12
C LEU A 37 11.32 6.74 3.16
N LEU A 38 10.02 6.65 3.48
CA LEU A 38 9.26 5.39 3.34
C LEU A 38 9.14 4.90 1.89
N HIS A 39 9.20 5.81 0.92
CA HIS A 39 9.15 5.47 -0.51
C HIS A 39 10.52 5.16 -1.09
N LEU A 40 11.59 5.64 -0.45
CA LEU A 40 12.96 5.32 -0.82
C LEU A 40 13.33 3.96 -0.22
N LEU A 41 13.50 2.97 -1.09
CA LEU A 41 14.10 1.70 -0.68
C LEU A 41 15.57 1.99 -0.32
N PRO A 42 16.01 1.82 0.93
CA PRO A 42 17.39 2.11 1.30
C PRO A 42 18.33 1.24 0.46
N GLN A 43 19.51 1.77 0.11
CA GLN A 43 20.49 1.03 -0.67
C GLN A 43 20.85 -0.28 0.04
N GLY A 44 20.78 -1.40 -0.66
CA GLY A 44 21.00 -2.74 -0.10
C GLY A 44 19.73 -3.47 0.34
N PHE A 45 18.58 -2.79 0.36
CA PHE A 45 17.29 -3.46 0.58
C PHE A 45 16.66 -3.86 -0.75
N VAL A 46 16.15 -5.08 -0.81
CA VAL A 46 15.32 -5.55 -1.94
C VAL A 46 13.86 -5.43 -1.56
N ARG A 47 13.04 -4.94 -2.49
CA ARG A 47 11.60 -4.82 -2.27
C ARG A 47 11.02 -6.22 -2.16
N ILE A 48 10.57 -6.62 -0.96
CA ILE A 48 9.95 -7.93 -0.74
C ILE A 48 8.65 -7.97 -1.55
N ARG A 49 8.69 -8.70 -2.66
CA ARG A 49 7.51 -9.03 -3.43
C ARG A 49 6.89 -10.24 -2.75
N HIS A 50 5.72 -10.06 -2.16
CA HIS A 50 4.92 -11.18 -1.70
C HIS A 50 4.52 -11.96 -2.95
N PHE A 51 4.88 -13.23 -3.02
CA PHE A 51 4.49 -14.15 -4.09
C PHE A 51 3.73 -15.32 -3.47
N GLY A 52 2.89 -15.96 -4.28
CA GLY A 52 2.08 -17.09 -3.84
C GLY A 52 0.61 -16.75 -3.74
N PHE A 53 -0.14 -17.70 -3.19
CA PHE A 53 -1.59 -17.67 -3.12
C PHE A 53 -2.17 -16.43 -2.39
N LEU A 54 -1.42 -15.90 -1.41
CA LEU A 54 -1.79 -14.71 -0.65
C LEU A 54 -1.41 -13.38 -1.34
N ALA A 55 -0.72 -13.44 -2.48
CA ALA A 55 -0.24 -12.25 -3.17
C ALA A 55 -1.23 -11.77 -4.25
N GLY A 56 -1.67 -10.51 -4.12
CA GLY A 56 -2.36 -9.76 -5.18
C GLY A 56 -3.86 -10.03 -5.34
N ARG A 57 -4.44 -9.55 -6.45
CA ARG A 57 -5.90 -9.57 -6.73
C ARG A 57 -6.53 -10.97 -6.74
N ARG A 58 -5.71 -12.01 -6.91
CA ARG A 58 -6.15 -13.41 -6.93
C ARG A 58 -6.39 -13.95 -5.52
N HIS A 59 -5.76 -13.38 -4.50
CA HIS A 59 -6.00 -13.75 -3.10
C HIS A 59 -7.49 -13.69 -2.73
N ALA A 60 -8.19 -12.61 -3.12
CA ALA A 60 -9.62 -12.46 -2.85
C ALA A 60 -10.50 -13.59 -3.45
N LYS A 61 -10.06 -14.19 -4.58
CA LYS A 61 -10.80 -15.30 -5.23
C LYS A 61 -10.32 -16.67 -4.76
N LEU A 62 -9.04 -16.81 -4.50
CA LEU A 62 -8.42 -18.08 -4.18
C LEU A 62 -8.56 -18.41 -2.69
N LEU A 63 -8.48 -17.42 -1.78
CA LEU A 63 -8.60 -17.61 -0.33
C LEU A 63 -9.91 -18.33 0.07
N PRO A 64 -11.09 -17.93 -0.45
CA PRO A 64 -12.33 -18.66 -0.18
C PRO A 64 -12.30 -20.11 -0.68
N LEU A 65 -11.68 -20.37 -1.85
CA LEU A 65 -11.55 -21.72 -2.40
C LEU A 65 -10.65 -22.62 -1.54
N CYS A 66 -9.54 -22.10 -1.00
CA CYS A 66 -8.74 -22.90 -0.05
C CYS A 66 -9.50 -23.21 1.22
N PHE A 67 -10.28 -22.27 1.76
CA PHE A 67 -11.11 -22.56 2.93
C PHE A 67 -12.19 -23.61 2.63
N GLN A 68 -12.78 -23.60 1.44
CA GLN A 68 -13.72 -24.64 1.02
C GLN A 68 -13.05 -26.02 0.90
N LEU A 69 -11.86 -26.09 0.30
CA LEU A 69 -11.11 -27.34 0.15
C LEU A 69 -10.57 -27.86 1.50
N LEU A 70 -10.15 -26.96 2.39
CA LEU A 70 -9.75 -27.30 3.76
C LEU A 70 -10.95 -27.68 4.64
N GLY A 71 -12.13 -27.11 4.38
CA GLY A 71 -13.41 -27.46 5.00
C GLY A 71 -13.97 -28.83 4.57
N ALA A 72 -13.39 -29.48 3.55
CA ALA A 72 -13.67 -30.89 3.25
C ALA A 72 -12.89 -31.86 4.16
N ALA A 73 -11.96 -31.37 4.99
CA ALA A 73 -11.18 -32.16 5.94
C ALA A 73 -11.66 -32.01 7.40
N GLN A 74 -12.91 -31.63 7.63
CA GLN A 74 -13.54 -31.73 8.95
C GLN A 74 -14.91 -32.41 8.88
N GLN A 75 -14.91 -33.74 8.79
CA GLN A 75 -15.96 -34.51 9.48
C GLN A 75 -15.44 -34.85 10.88
N PRO A 76 -16.02 -34.32 11.96
CA PRO A 76 -15.72 -34.82 13.29
C PRO A 76 -16.31 -36.25 13.43
N PRO A 77 -15.60 -37.20 14.06
CA PRO A 77 -16.23 -38.43 14.53
C PRO A 77 -17.13 -38.10 15.72
N HIS A 78 -18.19 -38.90 15.85
CA HIS A 78 -19.23 -38.86 16.88
C HIS A 78 -18.73 -38.60 18.31
#